data_AF-A0A7V2WQK7-F1
#
_entry.id   AF-A0A7V2WQK7-F1
#
_cell.length_a   1.000
_cell.length_b   1.000
_cell.length_c   1.000
_cell.angle_alpha   90.00
_cell.angle_beta   90.00
_cell.angle_gamma   90.00
#
_symmetry.space_group_name_H-M   'P 1'
#
loop_
_entity.id
_entity.type
_entity.pdbx_description
1 polymer ?
#
loop_
_entity_poly.entity_id
_entity_poly.type
_entity_poly.pdbx_seq_one_letter_code
_entity_poly.pdbx_strand_id
1 'polypeptide(L)'
;MNLEIKSRLYSIATFLLTPVVLFRLAVRGIKAPAYFRRWKERFGVFPNPNFKKSILIHAVSVGEVNAAIPLIKALMKSYSDYDFVITTVTPTGSDRVQQIFGNSVFHLYLPYDLSGAVKRFLRKIKPEIAVVM
;
A
#
# COMPACT_ATOMS: atom_id res chain seq x y z
N MET A 1 -3.71 -31.79 -26.73
CA MET A 1 -4.85 -31.03 -27.29
C MET A 1 -5.95 -30.69 -26.27
N ASN A 2 -6.42 -31.60 -25.39
CA ASN A 2 -7.50 -31.31 -24.42
C ASN A 2 -7.15 -30.41 -23.22
N LEU A 3 -5.88 -30.28 -22.85
CA LEU A 3 -5.44 -29.46 -21.70
C LEU A 3 -5.28 -27.98 -22.06
N GLU A 4 -4.85 -27.67 -23.29
CA GLU A 4 -4.73 -26.29 -23.78
C GLU A 4 -6.09 -25.61 -23.92
N ILE A 5 -7.12 -26.34 -24.35
CA ILE A 5 -8.48 -25.81 -24.49
C ILE A 5 -9.06 -25.46 -23.11
N LYS A 6 -8.82 -26.29 -22.09
CA LYS A 6 -9.24 -26.02 -20.70
C LYS A 6 -8.52 -24.81 -20.11
N SER A 7 -7.21 -24.69 -20.34
CA SER A 7 -6.42 -23.53 -19.90
C SER A 7 -6.88 -22.23 -20.56
N ARG A 8 -7.15 -22.23 -21.87
CA ARG A 8 -7.62 -21.04 -22.59
C ARG A 8 -9.03 -20.62 -22.17
N LEU A 9 -9.94 -21.57 -21.99
CA LEU A 9 -11.29 -21.29 -21.46
C LEU A 9 -11.23 -20.70 -20.04
N TYR A 10 -10.37 -21.25 -19.18
CA TYR A 10 -10.12 -20.71 -17.85
C TYR A 10 -9.57 -19.27 -17.92
N SER A 11 -8.54 -19.01 -18.73
CA SER A 11 -7.97 -17.67 -18.89
C SER A 11 -8.96 -16.65 -19.45
N ILE A 12 -9.80 -17.04 -20.41
CA ILE A 12 -10.84 -16.17 -20.97
C ILE A 12 -11.93 -15.90 -19.93
N ALA A 13 -12.40 -16.92 -19.21
CA ALA A 13 -13.39 -16.75 -18.15
C ALA A 13 -12.85 -15.84 -17.03
N THR A 14 -11.60 -16.04 -16.60
CA THR A 14 -10.95 -15.18 -15.61
C THR A 14 -10.80 -13.75 -16.15
N PHE A 15 -10.33 -13.57 -17.38
CA PHE A 15 -10.19 -12.24 -17.99
C PHE A 15 -11.52 -11.49 -18.10
N LEU A 16 -12.61 -12.18 -18.44
CA LEU A 16 -13.95 -11.60 -18.53
C LEU A 16 -14.59 -11.32 -17.16
N LEU A 17 -14.33 -12.15 -16.15
CA LEU A 17 -14.86 -11.98 -14.80
C LEU A 17 -14.07 -10.92 -13.99
N THR A 18 -12.79 -10.73 -14.29
CA THR A 18 -11.91 -9.76 -13.62
C THR A 18 -12.45 -8.31 -13.65
N PRO A 19 -12.86 -7.72 -14.79
CA PRO A 19 -13.39 -6.35 -14.82
C PRO A 19 -14.70 -6.22 -14.03
N VAL A 20 -15.53 -7.26 -13.97
CA VAL A 20 -16.79 -7.25 -13.18
C VAL A 20 -16.49 -7.28 -11.68
N VAL A 21 -15.51 -8.08 -11.25
CA VAL A 21 -15.04 -8.11 -9.86
C VAL A 21 -14.40 -6.78 -9.47
N LEU A 22 -13.51 -6.25 -10.31
CA LEU A 22 -12.87 -4.95 -10.09
C LEU A 22 -13.88 -3.80 -10.06
N PHE A 23 -14.88 -3.81 -10.95
CA PHE A 23 -15.97 -2.83 -10.97
C PHE A 23 -16.83 -2.91 -9.70
N ARG A 24 -17.18 -4.11 -9.23
CA ARG A 24 -17.95 -4.30 -8.00
C ARG A 24 -17.17 -3.86 -6.75
N LEU A 25 -15.85 -4.04 -6.74
CA LEU A 25 -14.96 -3.54 -5.69
C LEU A 25 -14.83 -2.01 -5.74
N ALA A 26 -14.74 -1.42 -6.93
CA ALA A 26 -14.71 0.03 -7.13
C ALA A 26 -16.02 0.70 -6.68
N VAL A 27 -17.18 0.13 -7.03
CA VAL A 27 -18.50 0.63 -6.61
C VAL A 27 -18.70 0.54 -5.09
N ARG A 28 -18.12 -0.47 -4.43
CA ARG A 28 -18.07 -0.52 -2.95
C ARG A 28 -17.14 0.55 -2.37
N GLY A 29 -16.03 0.87 -3.03
CA GLY A 29 -15.09 1.93 -2.60
C GLY A 29 -15.68 3.34 -2.67
N ILE A 30 -16.59 3.60 -3.61
CA ILE A 30 -17.27 4.90 -3.78
C ILE A 30 -18.19 5.25 -2.59
N LYS A 31 -18.64 4.27 -1.79
CA LYS A 31 -19.49 4.50 -0.61
C LYS A 31 -18.73 4.90 0.66
N ALA A 32 -17.41 5.12 0.59
CA ALA A 32 -16.59 5.44 1.77
C ALA A 32 -15.99 6.87 1.69
N PRO A 33 -16.65 7.89 2.27
CA PRO A 33 -16.13 9.27 2.36
C PRO A 33 -14.72 9.35 2.98
N ALA A 34 -14.33 8.34 3.77
CA ALA A 34 -12.99 8.18 4.31
C ALA A 34 -11.90 8.15 3.23
N TYR A 35 -12.21 7.69 2.01
CA TYR A 35 -11.29 7.69 0.86
C TYR A 35 -10.80 9.10 0.50
N PHE A 36 -11.65 10.11 0.73
CA PHE A 36 -11.34 11.51 0.42
C PHE A 36 -10.64 12.25 1.58
N ARG A 37 -10.75 11.78 2.83
CA ARG A 37 -10.20 12.48 4.01
C ARG A 37 -8.69 12.70 3.95
N ARG A 38 -7.96 11.74 3.39
CA ARG A 38 -6.48 11.75 3.31
C ARG A 38 -5.96 11.84 1.87
N TRP A 39 -6.80 12.31 0.94
CA TRP A 39 -6.47 12.37 -0.49
C TRP A 39 -5.22 13.21 -0.79
N LYS A 40 -4.92 14.22 0.02
CA LYS A 40 -3.71 15.06 -0.09
C LYS A 40 -2.42 14.25 -0.03
N GLU A 41 -2.39 13.13 0.69
CA GLU A 41 -1.24 12.25 0.79
C GLU A 41 -0.84 11.67 -0.57
N ARG A 42 -1.85 11.38 -1.41
CA ARG A 42 -1.65 10.86 -2.77
C ARG A 42 -0.93 11.86 -3.69
N PHE A 43 -0.82 13.12 -3.30
CA PHE A 43 -0.02 14.14 -3.99
C PHE A 43 1.29 14.48 -3.26
N GLY A 44 1.71 13.68 -2.28
CA GLY A 44 2.87 13.95 -1.43
C GLY A 44 2.69 15.14 -0.47
N VAL A 45 1.44 15.52 -0.20
CA VAL A 45 1.09 16.63 0.69
C VAL A 45 0.63 16.07 2.04
N PHE A 46 1.57 16.02 2.98
CA PHE A 46 1.40 15.59 4.36
C PHE A 46 2.42 16.31 5.26
N PRO A 47 2.20 16.40 6.59
CA PRO A 47 3.16 16.99 7.53
C PRO A 47 4.55 16.33 7.41
N ASN A 48 5.63 17.11 7.50
CA ASN A 48 6.96 16.52 7.48
C ASN A 48 7.21 15.75 8.78
N PRO A 49 7.46 14.43 8.74
CA PRO A 49 7.70 13.66 9.95
C PRO A 49 9.11 13.88 10.54
N ASN A 50 9.97 14.67 9.88
CA ASN A 50 11.34 14.97 10.32
C ASN A 50 12.24 13.75 10.50
N PHE A 51 12.02 12.70 9.71
CA PHE A 51 12.85 11.51 9.70
C PHE A 51 14.30 11.82 9.32
N LYS A 52 15.22 11.10 9.99
CA LYS A 52 16.65 11.13 9.65
C LYS A 52 16.95 10.10 8.56
N LYS A 53 16.47 8.86 8.76
CA LYS A 53 16.53 7.75 7.81
C LYS A 53 15.37 6.80 8.09
N SER A 54 14.78 6.23 7.04
CA SER A 54 13.63 5.36 7.20
C SER A 54 13.72 4.08 6.38
N ILE A 55 12.95 3.07 6.78
CA ILE A 55 12.63 1.91 5.96
C ILE A 55 11.19 2.06 5.47
N LEU A 56 11.01 2.06 4.15
CA LEU A 56 9.71 2.12 3.49
C LEU A 56 9.24 0.71 3.13
N ILE A 57 8.02 0.37 3.54
CA ILE A 57 7.33 -0.85 3.13
C ILE A 57 6.06 -0.47 2.39
N HIS A 58 5.92 -0.94 1.15
CA HIS A 58 4.71 -0.79 0.36
C HIS A 58 3.92 -2.10 0.33
N ALA A 59 2.65 -2.04 0.73
CA ALA A 59 1.69 -3.13 0.64
C ALA A 59 0.37 -2.58 0.07
N VAL A 60 0.07 -2.88 -1.19
CA VAL A 60 -1.10 -2.37 -1.92
C VAL A 60 -2.42 -2.85 -1.31
N SER A 61 -2.42 -4.04 -0.69
CA SER A 61 -3.62 -4.71 -0.19
C SER A 61 -3.55 -5.15 1.29
N VAL A 62 -4.70 -5.49 1.87
CA VAL A 62 -4.78 -6.09 3.23
C VAL A 62 -4.03 -7.43 3.31
N GLY A 63 -4.07 -8.22 2.23
CA GLY A 63 -3.36 -9.50 2.15
C GLY A 63 -1.85 -9.32 2.26
N GLU A 64 -1.30 -8.37 1.52
CA GLU A 64 0.12 -8.01 1.61
C GLU A 64 0.49 -7.39 2.94
N VAL A 65 -0.36 -6.53 3.51
CA VAL A 65 -0.12 -6.00 4.86
C VAL A 65 0.03 -7.16 5.84
N ASN A 66 -0.88 -8.14 5.81
CA ASN A 66 -0.80 -9.31 6.69
C ASN A 66 0.46 -10.15 6.43
N ALA A 67 0.84 -10.35 5.18
CA ALA A 67 2.06 -11.06 4.82
C ALA A 67 3.33 -10.31 5.27
N ALA A 68 3.29 -8.97 5.28
CA ALA A 68 4.41 -8.12 5.67
C ALA A 68 4.58 -8.00 7.19
N ILE A 69 3.56 -8.28 8.01
CA ILE A 69 3.63 -8.15 9.48
C ILE A 69 4.87 -8.81 10.09
N PRO A 70 5.16 -10.11 9.85
CA PRO A 70 6.33 -10.76 10.44
C PRO A 70 7.64 -10.11 9.99
N LEU A 71 7.73 -9.70 8.71
CA LEU A 71 8.89 -9.01 8.16
C LEU A 71 9.09 -7.65 8.83
N ILE A 72 8.03 -6.83 8.92
CA ILE A 72 8.09 -5.51 9.55
C ILE A 72 8.53 -5.62 11.00
N LYS A 73 7.96 -6.56 11.77
CA LYS A 73 8.35 -6.77 13.17
C LYS A 73 9.81 -7.20 13.31
N ALA A 74 10.30 -8.07 12.43
CA ALA A 74 11.70 -8.47 12.42
C ALA A 74 12.62 -7.29 12.08
N LEU A 75 12.28 -6.50 11.07
CA LEU A 75 13.04 -5.31 10.69
C LEU A 75 13.07 -4.27 11.82
N MET A 76 11.94 -4.00 12.47
CA MET A 76 11.89 -3.08 13.61
C MET A 76 12.81 -3.52 14.76
N LYS A 77 12.97 -4.84 14.96
CA LYS A 77 13.90 -5.38 15.96
C LYS A 77 15.36 -5.24 15.53
N SER A 78 15.67 -5.47 14.25
CA SER A 78 17.04 -5.40 13.71
C SER A 78 17.53 -3.98 13.43
N TYR A 79 16.61 -3.05 13.19
CA TYR A 79 16.89 -1.67 12.79
C TYR A 79 16.20 -0.68 13.74
N SER A 80 16.53 -0.75 15.03
CA SER A 80 15.91 0.09 16.08
C SER A 80 16.10 1.60 15.86
N ASP A 81 17.14 2.00 15.12
CA ASP A 81 17.49 3.40 14.87
C ASP A 81 16.85 3.97 13.60
N TYR A 82 15.93 3.22 12.97
CA TYR A 82 15.24 3.62 11.74
C TYR A 82 13.77 3.95 12.01
N ASP A 83 13.28 4.98 11.32
CA ASP A 83 11.86 5.25 11.24
C ASP A 83 11.19 4.26 10.27
N PHE A 84 10.00 3.77 10.61
CA PHE A 84 9.26 2.82 9.76
C PHE A 84 8.09 3.49 9.08
N VAL A 85 8.08 3.42 7.75
CA VAL A 85 7.03 4.00 6.92
C VAL A 85 6.32 2.90 6.17
N ILE A 86 5.01 2.80 6.36
CA ILE A 86 4.18 1.83 5.64
C ILE A 86 3.25 2.59 4.70
N THR A 87 3.23 2.19 3.43
CA THR A 87 2.29 2.74 2.46
C THR A 87 1.30 1.70 1.99
N THR A 88 0.05 2.12 1.87
CA THR A 88 -1.03 1.31 1.28
C THR A 88 -1.76 2.11 0.20
N VAL A 89 -2.63 1.45 -0.57
CA VAL A 89 -3.48 2.12 -1.55
C VAL A 89 -4.95 2.13 -1.12
N THR A 90 -5.36 1.15 -0.31
CA THR A 90 -6.76 0.93 0.07
C THR A 90 -7.05 1.34 1.53
N PRO A 91 -8.24 1.87 1.85
CA PRO A 91 -8.60 2.20 3.23
C PRO A 91 -8.57 1.01 4.18
N THR A 92 -8.97 -0.17 3.72
CA THR A 92 -8.90 -1.39 4.52
C THR A 92 -7.45 -1.77 4.85
N GLY A 93 -6.52 -1.56 3.92
CA GLY A 93 -5.08 -1.69 4.19
C GLY A 93 -4.60 -0.70 5.25
N SER A 94 -4.98 0.58 5.12
CA SER A 94 -4.69 1.62 6.10
C SER A 94 -5.22 1.25 7.50
N ASP A 95 -6.48 0.86 7.61
CA ASP A 95 -7.11 0.47 8.88
C ASP A 95 -6.39 -0.73 9.49
N ARG A 96 -5.98 -1.70 8.66
CA ARG A 96 -5.23 -2.87 9.12
C ARG A 96 -3.87 -2.49 9.69
N VAL A 97 -3.14 -1.60 9.02
CA VAL A 97 -1.84 -1.09 9.52
C VAL A 97 -2.03 -0.39 10.85
N GLN A 98 -3.04 0.49 10.96
CA GLN A 98 -3.35 1.21 12.20
C GLN A 98 -3.73 0.26 13.34
N GLN A 99 -4.51 -0.78 13.08
CA GLN A 99 -4.88 -1.78 14.10
C GLN A 99 -3.68 -2.56 14.65
N ILE A 100 -2.70 -2.88 13.80
CA ILE A 100 -1.57 -3.74 14.17
C ILE A 100 -0.42 -2.94 14.77
N PHE A 101 -0.11 -1.80 14.17
CA PHE A 101 1.09 -1.02 14.51
C PHE A 101 0.76 0.27 15.24
N GLY A 102 -0.48 0.79 15.16
CA GLY A 102 -0.86 2.07 15.76
C GLY A 102 0.15 3.17 15.42
N ASN A 103 0.69 3.81 16.46
CA ASN A 103 1.67 4.90 16.33
C ASN A 103 3.13 4.43 16.24
N SER A 104 3.40 3.11 16.24
CA SER A 104 4.78 2.60 16.14
C SER A 104 5.36 2.72 14.72
N VAL A 105 4.51 3.01 13.73
CA VAL A 105 4.91 3.21 12.33
C VAL A 105 4.19 4.44 11.79
N PHE A 106 4.80 5.07 10.79
CA PHE A 106 4.18 6.16 10.07
C PHE A 106 3.48 5.62 8.82
N HIS A 107 2.15 5.77 8.77
CA HIS A 107 1.37 5.28 7.64
C HIS A 107 0.90 6.42 6.73
N LEU A 108 1.06 6.23 5.42
CA LEU A 108 0.53 7.12 4.38
C LEU A 108 -0.12 6.33 3.25
N TYR A 109 -1.04 6.93 2.52
CA TYR A 109 -1.34 6.43 1.18
C TYR A 109 -0.14 6.67 0.23
N LEU A 110 0.18 5.68 -0.60
CA LEU A 110 1.21 5.83 -1.62
C LEU A 110 0.84 7.02 -2.55
N PRO A 111 1.79 7.92 -2.87
CA PRO A 111 1.55 8.97 -3.85
C PRO A 111 1.19 8.37 -5.21
N TYR A 112 0.39 9.11 -5.98
CA TYR A 112 0.26 8.86 -7.41
C TYR A 112 1.60 9.03 -8.09
N ASP A 113 1.78 8.31 -9.21
CA ASP A 113 2.98 8.34 -10.03
C ASP A 113 3.08 9.64 -10.85
N LEU A 114 3.20 10.74 -10.11
CA LEU A 114 3.40 12.08 -10.59
C LEU A 114 4.75 12.52 -10.05
N SER A 115 5.65 12.96 -10.94
CA SER A 115 7.02 13.34 -10.60
C SER A 115 7.09 14.28 -9.38
N GLY A 116 6.21 15.28 -9.31
CA GLY A 116 6.12 16.21 -8.18
C GLY A 116 5.65 15.55 -6.87
N ALA A 117 4.70 14.62 -6.92
CA ALA A 117 4.18 13.93 -5.75
C ALA A 117 5.22 12.97 -5.17
N VAL A 118 5.81 12.12 -6.04
CA VAL A 118 6.86 11.18 -5.67
C VAL A 118 8.09 11.92 -5.13
N LYS A 119 8.54 13.00 -5.77
CA LYS A 119 9.67 13.80 -5.29
C LYS A 119 9.40 14.43 -3.93
N ARG A 120 8.19 14.94 -3.68
CA ARG A 120 7.79 15.47 -2.35
C ARG A 120 7.77 14.38 -1.29
N PHE A 121 7.24 13.21 -1.64
CA PHE A 121 7.17 12.05 -0.76
C PHE A 121 8.57 11.57 -0.36
N LEU A 122 9.42 11.25 -1.34
CA LEU A 122 10.77 10.73 -1.08
C LEU A 122 11.64 11.72 -0.32
N ARG A 123 11.52 13.03 -0.60
CA ARG A 123 12.26 14.08 0.13
C ARG A 123 11.88 14.17 1.62
N LYS A 124 10.62 13.88 1.97
CA LYS A 124 10.15 13.91 3.36
C LYS A 124 10.42 12.59 4.09
N ILE A 125 10.23 11.47 3.40
CA ILE A 125 10.36 10.13 3.98
C ILE A 125 11.83 9.73 4.12
N LYS A 126 12.69 10.10 3.16
CA LYS A 126 14.13 9.75 3.13
C LYS A 126 14.38 8.25 3.36
N PRO A 127 13.79 7.36 2.52
CA PRO A 127 14.00 5.94 2.67
C PRO A 127 15.43 5.56 2.27
N GLU A 128 16.11 4.79 3.13
CA GLU A 128 17.36 4.12 2.78
C GLU A 128 17.11 2.71 2.22
N ILE A 129 16.00 2.10 2.63
CA ILE A 129 15.53 0.80 2.15
C ILE A 129 14.06 0.94 1.76
N ALA A 130 13.70 0.37 0.61
CA ALA A 130 12.31 0.25 0.17
C ALA A 130 12.00 -1.22 -0.14
N VAL A 131 10.94 -1.75 0.47
CA VAL A 131 10.41 -3.10 0.23
C VAL A 131 9.03 -2.96 -0.39
N VAL A 132 8.78 -3.67 -1.49
CA VAL A 132 7.48 -3.73 -2.16
C VAL A 132 6.98 -5.17 -2.06
N MET A 133 5.76 -5.34 -1.55
CA MET A 133 5.12 -6.65 -1.31
C MET A 133 4.26 -7.09 -2.49
#